data_AF-A0A436HCU2-F1
#
_entry.id   AF-A0A436HCU2-F1
#
_cell.length_a   1.000
_cell.length_b   1.000
_cell.length_c   1.000
_cell.angle_alpha   90.00
_cell.angle_beta   90.00
_cell.angle_gamma   90.00
#
_symmetry.space_group_name_H-M   'P 1'
#
loop_
_entity.id
_entity.type
_entity.pdbx_description
1 polymer ?
#
loop_
_entity_poly.entity_id
_entity_poly.type
_entity_poly.pdbx_seq_one_letter_code
_entity_poly.pdbx_strand_id
1 'polypeptide(L)'
;AHLFGVTEGRQLVNLHLAFNLVLVIGCLPFTGTMEKLATLLIPDRPAAKAGEAGDLMSRRTSALDRTVMRTPGLALASATRELLRVGEVVEVMLRPVMDFFDAGTADQIRQAQKLDEEVNRAHTEIKLYIAEVNRGSMSAAEAQRGIELTDFAINLERAGDIVAKNLLVLTQELRDKNLRFSRDGWSELAGLHNRVMANMQLALNVLVSSDLESARQLVVEKEHMRRLERTSHDRHLKRLQSGMPQSIDTSDIHLEAVRALKEINSLMASVAYPLLTQSGDLLESRLARGAAEGRAPALA
;
A
#
# COMPACT_ATOMS: atom_id res chain seq x y z
N ALA A 1 46.09 -13.57 -19.01
CA ALA A 1 45.51 -13.39 -17.66
C ALA A 1 44.04 -12.99 -17.82
N HIS A 2 43.11 -13.91 -17.59
CA HIS A 2 41.66 -13.64 -17.64
C HIS A 2 41.15 -13.15 -16.29
N LEU A 3 41.61 -11.98 -15.83
CA LEU A 3 41.31 -11.49 -14.47
C LEU A 3 39.81 -11.25 -14.23
N PHE A 4 39.01 -11.08 -15.30
CA PHE A 4 37.58 -10.70 -15.19
C PHE A 4 36.62 -11.66 -15.92
N GLY A 5 37.07 -12.84 -16.34
CA GLY A 5 36.22 -13.85 -16.99
C GLY A 5 36.54 -14.10 -18.46
N VAL A 6 35.91 -15.14 -19.02
CA VAL A 6 36.25 -15.72 -20.33
C VAL A 6 35.45 -15.11 -21.49
N THR A 7 34.26 -14.55 -21.22
CA THR A 7 33.40 -13.90 -22.22
C THR A 7 33.28 -12.39 -21.96
N GLU A 8 33.11 -11.60 -23.04
CA GLU A 8 33.02 -10.14 -22.98
C GLU A 8 31.90 -9.65 -22.03
N GLY A 9 30.73 -10.26 -22.09
CA GLY A 9 29.63 -9.94 -21.17
C GLY A 9 29.94 -10.20 -19.70
N ARG A 10 30.74 -11.25 -19.40
CA ARG A 10 31.13 -11.59 -18.02
C ARG A 10 32.23 -10.68 -17.50
N GLN A 11 33.10 -10.20 -18.39
CA GLN A 11 34.09 -9.16 -18.07
C GLN A 11 33.42 -7.85 -17.71
N LEU A 12 32.38 -7.43 -18.44
CA LEU A 12 31.63 -6.23 -18.13
C LEU A 12 30.97 -6.31 -16.74
N VAL A 13 30.26 -7.42 -16.46
CA VAL A 13 29.59 -7.64 -15.17
C VAL A 13 30.60 -7.67 -14.01
N ASN A 14 31.72 -8.38 -14.16
CA ASN A 14 32.74 -8.45 -13.12
C ASN A 14 33.48 -7.13 -12.91
N LEU A 15 33.67 -6.33 -13.97
CA LEU A 15 34.21 -4.98 -13.87
C LEU A 15 33.26 -4.06 -13.10
N HIS A 16 31.96 -4.09 -13.42
CA HIS A 16 30.95 -3.33 -12.68
C HIS A 16 30.87 -3.74 -11.21
N LEU A 17 30.94 -5.05 -10.92
CA LEU A 17 30.94 -5.54 -9.55
C LEU A 17 32.19 -5.09 -8.79
N ALA A 18 33.38 -5.23 -9.39
CA ALA A 18 34.63 -4.79 -8.79
C ALA A 18 34.67 -3.28 -8.55
N PHE A 19 34.19 -2.48 -9.52
CA PHE A 19 34.08 -1.04 -9.39
C PHE A 19 33.16 -0.64 -8.23
N ASN A 20 31.98 -1.24 -8.13
CA ASN A 20 31.05 -0.97 -7.02
C ASN A 20 31.62 -1.43 -5.68
N LEU A 21 32.34 -2.56 -5.65
CA LEU A 21 33.00 -3.03 -4.43
C LEU A 21 34.10 -2.06 -3.96
N VAL A 22 34.90 -1.54 -4.89
CA VAL A 22 35.91 -0.51 -4.60
C VAL A 22 35.25 0.78 -4.11
N LEU A 23 34.14 1.20 -4.71
CA LEU A 23 33.35 2.34 -4.22
C LEU A 23 32.83 2.11 -2.80
N VAL A 24 32.27 0.93 -2.51
CA VAL A 24 31.80 0.60 -1.15
C VAL A 24 32.96 0.65 -0.17
N ILE A 25 34.05 -0.07 -0.42
CA ILE A 25 35.23 -0.10 0.48
C ILE A 25 35.83 1.30 0.63
N GLY A 26 35.88 2.07 -0.45
CA GLY A 26 36.41 3.43 -0.48
C GLY A 26 35.52 4.45 0.23
N CYS A 27 34.21 4.39 0.06
CA CYS A 27 33.26 5.39 0.59
C CYS A 27 32.70 5.04 1.98
N LEU A 28 32.59 3.75 2.33
CA LEU A 28 32.07 3.30 3.63
C LEU A 28 32.75 3.97 4.84
N PRO A 29 34.09 4.10 4.92
CA PRO A 29 34.73 4.77 6.06
C PRO A 29 34.42 6.27 6.14
N PHE A 30 34.02 6.91 5.04
CA PHE A 30 33.66 8.33 5.01
C PHE A 30 32.20 8.61 5.36
N THR A 31 31.35 7.58 5.47
CA THR A 31 29.92 7.74 5.78
C THR A 31 29.68 8.51 7.07
N GLY A 32 30.39 8.18 8.16
CA GLY A 32 30.27 8.91 9.43
C GLY A 32 30.82 10.34 9.39
N THR A 33 31.73 10.66 8.45
CA THR A 33 32.19 12.05 8.25
C THR A 33 31.17 12.83 7.46
N MET A 34 30.57 12.21 6.43
CA MET A 34 29.50 12.81 5.65
C MET A 34 28.24 13.03 6.49
N GLU A 35 27.91 12.09 7.40
CA GLU A 35 26.85 12.24 8.40
C GLU A 35 27.07 13.49 9.27
N LYS A 36 28.28 13.69 9.81
CA LYS A 36 28.63 14.88 10.59
C LYS A 36 28.56 16.17 9.76
N LEU A 37 29.00 16.12 8.51
CA LEU A 37 28.94 17.27 7.60
C LEU A 37 27.48 17.63 7.26
N ALA A 38 26.66 16.61 7.01
CA ALA A 38 25.24 16.75 6.72
C ALA A 38 24.48 17.28 7.94
N THR A 39 24.72 16.75 9.14
CA THR A 39 24.10 17.25 10.39
C THR A 39 24.59 18.64 10.80
N LEU A 40 25.80 19.04 10.38
CA LEU A 40 26.30 20.40 10.57
C LEU A 40 25.67 21.40 9.58
N LEU A 41 25.52 21.01 8.31
CA LEU A 41 24.92 21.85 7.27
C LEU A 41 23.39 21.89 7.35
N ILE A 42 22.79 20.83 7.89
CA ILE A 42 21.35 20.63 8.09
C ILE A 42 21.19 20.23 9.57
N PRO A 43 21.02 21.20 10.48
CA PRO A 43 20.88 20.92 11.91
C PRO A 43 19.77 19.90 12.16
N ASP A 44 20.06 18.85 12.93
CA ASP A 44 19.04 17.94 13.40
C ASP A 44 17.99 18.72 14.20
N ARG A 45 16.74 18.70 13.73
CA ARG A 45 15.61 19.04 14.60
C ARG A 45 15.52 17.93 15.65
N PRO A 46 15.33 18.30 16.93
CA PRO A 46 15.53 17.39 18.05
C PRO A 46 14.82 16.06 17.83
N ALA A 47 15.57 14.98 18.00
CA ALA A 47 15.04 13.63 17.96
C ALA A 47 13.89 13.53 18.96
N ALA A 48 12.69 13.32 18.43
CA ALA A 48 11.48 13.23 19.20
C ALA A 48 11.55 12.01 20.13
N LYS A 49 11.20 12.22 21.40
CA LYS A 49 11.04 11.13 22.37
C LYS A 49 9.97 10.17 21.87
N ALA A 50 10.08 8.89 22.20
CA ALA A 50 9.22 7.78 21.73
C ALA A 50 7.70 7.91 22.00
N GLY A 51 7.21 9.02 22.55
CA GLY A 51 5.78 9.36 22.67
C GLY A 51 5.25 10.36 21.62
N GLU A 52 6.11 10.90 20.75
CA GLU A 52 5.78 11.93 19.75
C GLU A 52 5.70 11.39 18.31
N ALA A 53 5.43 10.09 18.12
CA ALA A 53 5.24 9.51 16.79
C ALA A 53 4.11 10.21 15.99
N GLY A 54 3.11 10.75 16.69
CA GLY A 54 2.04 11.55 16.09
C GLY A 54 2.48 12.92 15.55
N ASP A 55 3.53 13.52 16.12
CA ASP A 55 4.04 14.84 15.71
C ASP A 55 5.11 14.73 14.61
N LEU A 56 5.77 13.56 14.50
CA LEU A 56 6.73 13.29 13.41
C LEU A 56 6.07 13.17 12.03
N MET A 57 4.88 12.58 11.92
CA MET A 57 4.14 12.49 10.64
C MET A 57 3.54 13.83 10.22
N SER A 58 2.96 14.58 11.17
CA SER A 58 2.45 15.94 10.96
C SER A 58 3.50 16.92 10.40
N ARG A 59 4.79 16.63 10.58
CA ARG A 59 5.92 17.44 10.13
C ARG A 59 6.53 17.05 8.78
N ARG A 60 6.04 16.00 8.09
CA ARG A 60 6.50 15.71 6.73
C ARG A 60 5.93 16.76 5.78
N THR A 61 6.80 17.59 5.22
CA THR A 61 6.44 18.56 4.20
C THR A 61 5.79 17.83 3.02
N SER A 62 4.64 18.32 2.56
CA SER A 62 3.97 17.78 1.37
C SER A 62 4.95 17.73 0.19
N ALA A 63 4.90 16.66 -0.58
CA ALA A 63 5.67 16.49 -1.80
C ALA A 63 5.04 17.19 -3.01
N LEU A 64 3.92 17.90 -2.83
CA LEU A 64 3.28 18.69 -3.88
C LEU A 64 4.05 19.99 -4.13
N ASP A 65 4.75 20.06 -5.26
CA ASP A 65 5.52 21.23 -5.67
C ASP A 65 4.70 22.10 -6.62
N ARG A 66 4.28 23.28 -6.13
CA ARG A 66 3.52 24.26 -6.92
C ARG A 66 4.37 25.04 -7.93
N THR A 67 5.70 24.95 -7.87
CA THR A 67 6.59 25.67 -8.81
C THR A 67 6.63 25.01 -10.20
N VAL A 68 6.34 23.70 -10.27
CA VAL A 68 6.36 22.91 -11.51
C VAL A 68 4.99 22.79 -12.20
N MET A 69 3.98 23.56 -11.77
CA MET A 69 2.60 23.46 -12.27
C MET A 69 2.45 23.71 -13.78
N ARG A 70 3.41 24.41 -14.39
CA ARG A 70 3.43 24.68 -15.85
C ARG A 70 4.06 23.54 -16.65
N THR A 71 4.54 22.48 -16.00
CA THR A 71 5.19 21.32 -16.61
C THR A 71 4.48 20.05 -16.13
N PRO A 72 3.40 19.62 -16.82
CA PRO A 72 2.50 18.57 -16.32
C PRO A 72 3.20 17.28 -15.91
N GLY A 73 4.14 16.77 -16.71
CA GLY A 73 4.94 15.59 -16.33
C GLY A 73 5.67 15.72 -14.97
N LEU A 74 6.28 16.87 -14.68
CA LEU A 74 6.95 17.11 -13.39
C LEU A 74 5.93 17.26 -12.24
N ALA A 75 4.81 17.92 -12.52
CA ALA A 75 3.74 18.07 -11.54
C ALA A 75 3.11 16.71 -11.17
N LEU A 76 2.82 15.86 -12.15
CA LEU A 76 2.33 14.49 -11.93
C LEU A 76 3.34 13.62 -11.18
N ALA A 77 4.65 13.79 -11.41
CA ALA A 77 5.68 13.15 -10.59
C ALA A 77 5.65 13.65 -9.14
N SER A 78 5.36 14.93 -8.90
CA SER A 78 5.14 15.49 -7.57
C SER A 78 3.92 14.86 -6.88
N ALA A 79 2.80 14.74 -7.58
CA ALA A 79 1.61 14.08 -7.07
C ALA A 79 1.87 12.59 -6.77
N THR A 80 2.66 11.91 -7.59
CA THR A 80 3.07 10.51 -7.35
C THR A 80 3.87 10.38 -6.05
N ARG A 81 4.82 11.28 -5.78
CA ARG A 81 5.58 11.30 -4.51
C ARG A 81 4.68 11.58 -3.31
N GLU A 82 3.69 12.45 -3.47
CA GLU A 82 2.73 12.72 -2.40
C GLU A 82 1.86 11.49 -2.10
N LEU A 83 1.42 10.75 -3.14
CA LEU A 83 0.68 9.50 -2.96
C LEU A 83 1.50 8.43 -2.24
N LEU A 84 2.80 8.33 -2.50
CA LEU A 84 3.69 7.44 -1.74
C LEU A 84 3.72 7.83 -0.25
N ARG A 85 3.87 9.12 0.03
CA ARG A 85 3.87 9.64 1.40
C ARG A 85 2.56 9.31 2.12
N VAL A 86 1.41 9.48 1.45
CA VAL A 86 0.09 9.11 1.99
C VAL A 86 -0.03 7.61 2.19
N GLY A 87 0.47 6.81 1.25
CA GLY A 87 0.59 5.36 1.39
C GLY A 87 1.33 4.95 2.67
N GLU A 88 2.47 5.57 2.96
CA GLU A 88 3.22 5.32 4.19
C GLU A 88 2.44 5.71 5.45
N VAL A 89 1.62 6.76 5.41
CA VAL A 89 0.74 7.13 6.54
C VAL A 89 -0.30 6.04 6.80
N VAL A 90 -0.98 5.56 5.75
CA VAL A 90 -1.93 4.45 5.86
C VAL A 90 -1.25 3.17 6.35
N GLU A 91 0.00 2.93 5.94
CA GLU A 91 0.78 1.78 6.40
C GLU A 91 1.09 1.88 7.90
N VAL A 92 1.44 3.08 8.39
CA VAL A 92 1.64 3.33 9.83
C VAL A 92 0.35 3.20 10.63
N MET A 93 -0.80 3.56 10.07
CA MET A 93 -2.10 3.33 10.70
C MET A 93 -2.42 1.84 10.81
N LEU A 94 -2.17 1.07 9.75
CA LEU A 94 -2.53 -0.34 9.66
C LEU A 94 -1.57 -1.26 10.44
N ARG A 95 -0.28 -0.93 10.48
CA ARG A 95 0.77 -1.76 11.10
C ARG A 95 0.47 -2.19 12.54
N PRO A 96 0.09 -1.31 13.48
CA PRO A 96 -0.15 -1.68 14.88
C PRO A 96 -1.52 -2.31 15.14
N VAL A 97 -2.39 -2.46 14.13
CA VAL A 97 -3.77 -2.95 14.32
C VAL A 97 -3.80 -4.32 15.03
N MET A 98 -2.89 -5.24 14.68
CA MET A 98 -2.83 -6.52 15.35
C MET A 98 -2.43 -6.37 16.81
N ASP A 99 -1.38 -5.60 17.11
CA ASP A 99 -0.97 -5.32 18.50
C ASP A 99 -2.12 -4.69 19.31
N PHE A 100 -2.95 -3.86 18.66
CA PHE A 100 -4.11 -3.26 19.30
C PHE A 100 -5.23 -4.26 19.61
N PHE A 101 -5.45 -5.26 18.75
CA PHE A 101 -6.35 -6.37 19.05
C PHE A 101 -5.87 -7.22 20.24
N ASP A 102 -4.57 -7.31 20.52
CA ASP A 102 -4.06 -8.08 21.66
C ASP A 102 -4.05 -7.27 22.97
N ALA A 103 -3.47 -6.06 22.91
CA ALA A 103 -3.15 -5.27 24.10
C ALA A 103 -3.19 -3.74 23.88
N GLY A 104 -3.95 -3.26 22.89
CA GLY A 104 -4.03 -1.83 22.58
C GLY A 104 -4.68 -0.99 23.68
N THR A 105 -3.99 0.07 24.11
CA THR A 105 -4.59 1.06 25.02
C THR A 105 -5.50 2.03 24.26
N ALA A 106 -6.46 2.63 24.97
CA ALA A 106 -7.37 3.61 24.39
C ALA A 106 -6.65 4.84 23.82
N ASP A 107 -5.54 5.26 24.44
CA ASP A 107 -4.71 6.35 23.95
C ASP A 107 -3.99 5.99 22.64
N GLN A 108 -3.40 4.80 22.56
CA GLN A 108 -2.72 4.34 21.35
C GLN A 108 -3.68 4.24 20.17
N ILE A 109 -4.88 3.69 20.38
CA ILE A 109 -5.88 3.56 19.32
C ILE A 109 -6.38 4.94 18.88
N ARG A 110 -6.69 5.85 19.82
CA ARG A 110 -7.08 7.23 19.48
C ARG A 110 -5.99 7.96 18.71
N GLN A 111 -4.72 7.75 19.06
CA GLN A 111 -3.60 8.39 18.38
C GLN A 111 -3.49 7.89 16.93
N ALA A 112 -3.69 6.60 16.69
CA ALA A 112 -3.72 6.03 15.34
C ALA A 112 -4.93 6.53 14.53
N GLN A 113 -6.10 6.70 15.16
CA GLN A 113 -7.28 7.25 14.49
C GLN A 113 -7.07 8.68 13.98
N LYS A 114 -6.30 9.51 14.70
CA LYS A 114 -6.02 10.90 14.30
C LYS A 114 -5.22 11.00 13.00
N LEU A 115 -4.46 9.97 12.63
CA LEU A 115 -3.70 9.96 11.36
C LEU A 115 -4.63 9.97 10.13
N ASP A 116 -5.90 9.57 10.28
CA ASP A 116 -6.91 9.65 9.21
C ASP A 116 -7.14 11.09 8.74
N GLU A 117 -7.06 12.07 9.65
CA GLU A 117 -7.19 13.49 9.30
C GLU A 117 -6.08 13.92 8.32
N GLU A 118 -4.88 13.35 8.46
CA GLU A 118 -3.76 13.62 7.56
C GLU A 118 -4.01 13.01 6.17
N VAL A 119 -4.52 11.77 6.11
CA VAL A 119 -4.87 11.10 4.86
C VAL A 119 -5.96 11.89 4.13
N ASN A 120 -7.00 12.32 4.83
CA ASN A 120 -8.11 13.11 4.28
C ASN A 120 -7.67 14.47 3.76
N ARG A 121 -6.79 15.16 4.50
CA ARG A 121 -6.19 16.43 4.06
C ARG A 121 -5.38 16.23 2.79
N ALA A 122 -4.46 15.26 2.78
CA ALA A 122 -3.58 15.01 1.64
C ALA A 122 -4.38 14.58 0.39
N HIS A 123 -5.41 13.75 0.54
CA HIS A 123 -6.34 13.41 -0.54
C HIS A 123 -6.98 14.67 -1.17
N THR A 124 -7.42 15.61 -0.34
CA THR A 124 -7.99 16.88 -0.82
C THR A 124 -6.95 17.72 -1.56
N GLU A 125 -5.74 17.84 -1.01
CA GLU A 125 -4.64 18.58 -1.61
C GLU A 125 -4.21 17.99 -2.97
N ILE A 126 -4.08 16.66 -3.07
CA ILE A 126 -3.75 15.96 -4.32
C ILE A 126 -4.82 16.21 -5.39
N LYS A 127 -6.11 16.10 -5.04
CA LYS A 127 -7.21 16.35 -5.98
C LYS A 127 -7.17 17.78 -6.52
N LEU A 128 -7.01 18.76 -5.65
CA LEU A 128 -6.94 20.16 -6.04
C LEU A 128 -5.70 20.44 -6.90
N TYR A 129 -4.57 19.82 -6.55
CA TYR A 129 -3.32 19.93 -7.30
C TYR A 129 -3.46 19.38 -8.72
N ILE A 130 -3.94 18.13 -8.88
CA ILE A 130 -4.14 17.51 -10.20
C ILE A 130 -5.17 18.30 -11.02
N ALA A 131 -6.27 18.76 -10.41
CA ALA A 131 -7.25 19.59 -11.09
C ALA A 131 -6.67 20.91 -11.61
N GLU A 132 -5.72 21.51 -10.89
CA GLU A 132 -5.02 22.72 -11.32
C GLU A 132 -4.03 22.43 -12.45
N VAL A 133 -3.29 21.31 -12.40
CA VAL A 133 -2.43 20.84 -13.52
C VAL A 133 -3.25 20.63 -14.79
N ASN A 134 -4.45 20.04 -14.67
CA ASN A 134 -5.36 19.78 -15.78
C ASN A 134 -5.90 21.04 -16.49
N ARG A 135 -5.75 22.24 -15.90
CA ARG A 135 -6.10 23.50 -16.59
C ARG A 135 -5.07 23.92 -17.65
N GLY A 136 -3.86 23.36 -17.58
CA GLY A 136 -2.82 23.59 -18.56
C GLY A 136 -2.99 22.74 -19.83
N SER A 137 -2.05 22.88 -20.77
CA SER A 137 -1.96 21.99 -21.93
C SER A 137 -1.33 20.66 -21.52
N MET A 138 -2.10 19.57 -21.55
CA MET A 138 -1.63 18.21 -21.29
C MET A 138 -1.76 17.35 -22.53
N SER A 139 -0.84 16.42 -22.71
CA SER A 139 -1.02 15.30 -23.63
C SER A 139 -2.10 14.33 -23.11
N ALA A 140 -2.64 13.50 -24.00
CA ALA A 140 -3.60 12.46 -23.62
C ALA A 140 -3.03 11.49 -22.57
N ALA A 141 -1.74 11.14 -22.68
CA ALA A 141 -1.06 10.27 -21.72
C ALA A 141 -0.94 10.92 -20.32
N GLU A 142 -0.59 12.21 -20.27
CA GLU A 142 -0.53 12.94 -19.00
C GLU A 142 -1.91 13.08 -18.35
N ALA A 143 -2.94 13.39 -19.15
CA ALA A 143 -4.31 13.50 -18.64
C ALA A 143 -4.81 12.16 -18.07
N GLN A 144 -4.54 11.06 -18.78
CA GLN A 144 -4.84 9.71 -18.31
C GLN A 144 -4.09 9.40 -17.00
N ARG A 145 -2.80 9.75 -16.92
CA ARG A 145 -2.03 9.57 -15.70
C ARG A 145 -2.59 10.39 -14.53
N GLY A 146 -3.05 11.62 -14.77
CA GLY A 146 -3.73 12.43 -13.74
C GLY A 146 -4.99 11.76 -13.18
N ILE A 147 -5.77 11.11 -14.04
CA ILE A 147 -6.94 10.31 -13.62
C ILE A 147 -6.50 9.13 -12.75
N GLU A 148 -5.52 8.35 -13.19
CA GLU A 148 -4.99 7.20 -12.43
C GLU A 148 -4.49 7.58 -11.03
N LEU A 149 -3.76 8.70 -10.92
CA LEU A 149 -3.27 9.21 -9.64
C LEU A 149 -4.43 9.66 -8.73
N THR A 150 -5.46 10.29 -9.32
CA THR A 150 -6.65 10.69 -8.57
C THR A 150 -7.43 9.48 -8.04
N ASP A 151 -7.61 8.45 -8.87
CA ASP A 151 -8.28 7.21 -8.47
C ASP A 151 -7.50 6.50 -7.36
N PHE A 152 -6.16 6.47 -7.45
CA PHE A 152 -5.35 5.89 -6.39
C PHE A 152 -5.41 6.71 -5.09
N ALA A 153 -5.49 8.04 -5.17
CA ALA A 153 -5.71 8.91 -4.00
C ALA A 153 -7.01 8.57 -3.26
N ILE A 154 -8.09 8.35 -4.02
CA ILE A 154 -9.40 7.94 -3.48
C ILE A 154 -9.28 6.57 -2.81
N ASN A 155 -8.56 5.63 -3.40
CA ASN A 155 -8.39 4.30 -2.83
C ASN A 155 -7.54 4.30 -1.54
N LEU A 156 -6.55 5.18 -1.43
CA LEU A 156 -5.78 5.38 -0.20
C LEU A 156 -6.64 6.00 0.91
N GLU A 157 -7.45 7.01 0.59
CA GLU A 157 -8.38 7.60 1.56
C GLU A 157 -9.38 6.58 2.09
N ARG A 158 -10.00 5.80 1.19
CA ARG A 158 -10.91 4.72 1.60
C ARG A 158 -10.21 3.66 2.44
N ALA A 159 -8.94 3.37 2.17
CA ALA A 159 -8.17 2.43 2.99
C ALA A 159 -7.89 3.01 4.40
N GLY A 160 -7.51 4.28 4.49
CA GLY A 160 -7.37 5.01 5.76
C GLY A 160 -8.66 4.99 6.57
N ASP A 161 -9.79 5.27 5.92
CA ASP A 161 -11.13 5.22 6.50
C ASP A 161 -11.47 3.83 7.08
N ILE A 162 -11.20 2.76 6.32
CA ILE A 162 -11.41 1.38 6.82
C ILE A 162 -10.53 1.10 8.03
N VAL A 163 -9.29 1.59 8.05
CA VAL A 163 -8.43 1.42 9.23
C VAL A 163 -9.00 2.19 10.42
N ALA A 164 -9.26 3.49 10.27
CA ALA A 164 -9.62 4.37 11.38
C ALA A 164 -11.04 4.16 11.92
N LYS A 165 -12.01 3.96 11.02
CA LYS A 165 -13.45 3.90 11.33
C LYS A 165 -13.98 2.48 11.43
N ASN A 166 -13.23 1.47 10.98
CA ASN A 166 -13.61 0.07 11.13
C ASN A 166 -12.61 -0.69 12.02
N LEU A 167 -11.39 -0.99 11.55
CA LEU A 167 -10.45 -1.84 12.30
C LEU A 167 -10.10 -1.29 13.68
N LEU A 168 -9.80 0.00 13.80
CA LEU A 168 -9.50 0.62 15.08
C LEU A 168 -10.74 0.69 16.00
N VAL A 169 -11.95 0.81 15.45
CA VAL A 169 -13.18 0.72 16.24
C VAL A 169 -13.39 -0.70 16.78
N LEU A 170 -13.16 -1.73 15.96
CA LEU A 170 -13.20 -3.13 16.37
C LEU A 170 -12.18 -3.44 17.49
N THR A 171 -10.99 -2.83 17.45
CA THR A 171 -10.01 -2.98 18.55
C THR A 171 -10.52 -2.36 19.86
N GLN A 172 -11.23 -1.24 19.79
CA GLN A 172 -11.85 -0.62 20.97
C GLN A 172 -12.96 -1.50 21.52
N GLU A 173 -13.84 -2.02 20.66
CA GLU A 173 -14.93 -2.90 21.06
C GLU A 173 -14.42 -4.17 21.75
N LEU A 174 -13.41 -4.83 21.16
CA LEU A 174 -12.80 -6.03 21.73
C LEU A 174 -12.22 -5.75 23.13
N ARG A 175 -11.52 -4.61 23.28
CA ARG A 175 -10.95 -4.17 24.56
C ARG A 175 -12.02 -3.87 25.60
N ASP A 176 -13.03 -3.08 25.24
CA ASP A 176 -14.06 -2.60 26.16
C ASP A 176 -14.92 -3.76 26.67
N LYS A 177 -15.10 -4.81 25.85
CA LYS A 177 -15.75 -6.07 26.24
C LYS A 177 -14.80 -7.07 26.92
N ASN A 178 -13.51 -6.75 27.06
CA ASN A 178 -12.45 -7.63 27.57
C ASN A 178 -12.42 -9.01 26.90
N LEU A 179 -12.59 -9.03 25.58
CA LEU A 179 -12.62 -10.25 24.79
C LEU A 179 -11.25 -10.60 24.24
N ARG A 180 -11.09 -11.86 23.83
CA ARG A 180 -9.91 -12.36 23.13
C ARG A 180 -10.33 -13.34 22.04
N PHE A 181 -9.69 -13.24 20.89
CA PHE A 181 -9.90 -14.21 19.82
C PHE A 181 -9.43 -15.60 20.25
N SER A 182 -10.02 -16.63 19.65
CA SER A 182 -9.42 -17.96 19.70
C SER A 182 -8.04 -17.96 19.03
N ARG A 183 -7.17 -18.91 19.41
CA ARG A 183 -5.83 -19.05 18.82
C ARG A 183 -5.88 -19.14 17.29
N ASP A 184 -6.83 -19.90 16.76
CA ASP A 184 -7.02 -20.08 15.32
C ASP A 184 -7.52 -18.78 14.67
N GLY A 185 -8.51 -18.11 15.28
CA GLY A 185 -9.01 -16.83 14.78
C GLY A 185 -7.93 -15.75 14.75
N TRP A 186 -7.11 -15.68 15.79
CA TRP A 186 -5.94 -14.79 15.85
C TRP A 186 -4.94 -15.08 14.72
N SER A 187 -4.58 -16.36 14.53
CA SER A 187 -3.63 -16.74 13.49
C SER A 187 -4.15 -16.43 12.08
N GLU A 188 -5.46 -16.56 11.86
CA GLU A 188 -6.12 -16.19 10.59
C GLU A 188 -6.01 -14.67 10.35
N LEU A 189 -6.36 -13.85 11.33
CA LEU A 189 -6.30 -12.39 11.23
C LEU A 189 -4.86 -11.89 11.03
N ALA A 190 -3.91 -12.39 11.81
CA ALA A 190 -2.49 -12.04 11.66
C ALA A 190 -1.93 -12.42 10.29
N GLY A 191 -2.32 -13.60 9.77
CA GLY A 191 -1.93 -14.03 8.43
C GLY A 191 -2.50 -13.14 7.32
N LEU A 192 -3.78 -12.75 7.43
CA LEU A 192 -4.40 -11.81 6.51
C LEU A 192 -3.72 -10.44 6.58
N HIS A 193 -3.53 -9.89 7.78
CA HIS A 193 -2.90 -8.60 8.00
C HIS A 193 -1.50 -8.52 7.40
N ASN A 194 -0.63 -9.49 7.69
CA ASN A 194 0.72 -9.55 7.12
C ASN A 194 0.71 -9.54 5.58
N ARG A 195 -0.28 -10.21 4.99
CA ARG A 195 -0.44 -10.26 3.53
C ARG A 195 -0.93 -8.95 2.95
N VAL A 196 -1.86 -8.26 3.63
CA VAL A 196 -2.26 -6.90 3.27
C VAL A 196 -1.06 -5.95 3.31
N MET A 197 -0.22 -6.02 4.36
CA MET A 197 0.98 -5.18 4.49
C MET A 197 1.95 -5.40 3.32
N ALA A 198 2.23 -6.66 2.97
CA ALA A 198 3.09 -6.99 1.84
C ALA A 198 2.51 -6.49 0.49
N ASN A 199 1.21 -6.69 0.28
CA ASN A 199 0.53 -6.28 -0.95
C ASN A 199 0.41 -4.76 -1.06
N MET A 200 0.32 -4.05 0.06
CA MET A 200 0.35 -2.59 0.09
C MET A 200 1.71 -2.05 -0.37
N GLN A 201 2.81 -2.61 0.12
CA GLN A 201 4.16 -2.24 -0.34
C GLN A 201 4.35 -2.54 -1.84
N LEU A 202 3.84 -3.69 -2.30
CA LEU A 202 3.86 -4.04 -3.72
C LEU A 202 3.05 -3.04 -4.57
N ALA A 203 1.89 -2.59 -4.08
CA ALA A 203 1.07 -1.58 -4.75
C ALA A 203 1.79 -0.22 -4.87
N LEU A 204 2.47 0.21 -3.81
CA LEU A 204 3.27 1.44 -3.85
C LEU A 204 4.46 1.32 -4.81
N ASN A 205 5.09 0.15 -4.91
CA ASN A 205 6.13 -0.10 -5.91
C ASN A 205 5.59 -0.04 -7.34
N VAL A 206 4.42 -0.63 -7.61
CA VAL A 206 3.75 -0.57 -8.92
C VAL A 206 3.40 0.85 -9.31
N LEU A 207 2.95 1.68 -8.36
CA LEU A 207 2.63 3.09 -8.61
C LEU A 207 3.80 3.87 -9.23
N VAL A 208 5.04 3.56 -8.81
CA VAL A 208 6.26 4.28 -9.20
C VAL A 208 6.96 3.65 -10.39
N SER A 209 7.11 2.33 -10.35
CA SER A 209 7.90 1.59 -11.33
C SER A 209 7.12 1.23 -12.59
N SER A 210 5.79 1.20 -12.51
CA SER A 210 4.93 0.61 -13.54
C SER A 210 5.35 -0.81 -13.93
N ASP A 211 5.88 -1.59 -12.98
CA ASP A 211 6.31 -2.96 -13.22
C ASP A 211 5.11 -3.89 -13.46
N LEU A 212 5.06 -4.48 -14.66
CA LEU A 212 3.96 -5.35 -15.09
C LEU A 212 3.90 -6.65 -14.29
N GLU A 213 5.05 -7.23 -13.91
CA GLU A 213 5.07 -8.46 -13.12
C GLU A 213 4.49 -8.23 -11.72
N SER A 214 4.92 -7.17 -11.04
CA SER A 214 4.34 -6.75 -9.76
C SER A 214 2.84 -6.44 -9.86
N ALA A 215 2.39 -5.83 -10.96
CA ALA A 215 0.97 -5.56 -11.19
C ALA A 215 0.16 -6.86 -11.38
N ARG A 216 0.66 -7.83 -12.15
CA ARG A 216 0.04 -9.16 -12.29
C ARG A 216 -0.03 -9.86 -10.94
N GLN A 217 1.05 -9.79 -10.16
CA GLN A 217 1.10 -10.36 -8.82
C GLN A 217 0.00 -9.74 -7.93
N LEU A 218 -0.21 -8.42 -7.93
CA LEU A 218 -1.30 -7.80 -7.15
C LEU A 218 -2.69 -8.35 -7.50
N VAL A 219 -2.96 -8.63 -8.78
CA VAL A 219 -4.24 -9.21 -9.21
C VAL A 219 -4.40 -10.65 -8.72
N VAL A 220 -3.34 -11.46 -8.80
CA VAL A 220 -3.32 -12.83 -8.25
C VAL A 220 -3.51 -12.81 -6.74
N GLU A 221 -2.82 -11.90 -6.07
CA GLU A 221 -2.87 -11.67 -4.63
C GLU A 221 -4.28 -11.28 -4.16
N LYS A 222 -4.97 -10.43 -4.92
CA LYS A 222 -6.37 -10.07 -4.67
C LYS A 222 -7.31 -11.28 -4.71
N GLU A 223 -7.16 -12.17 -5.69
CA GLU A 223 -7.98 -13.39 -5.74
C GLU A 223 -7.62 -14.37 -4.61
N HIS A 224 -6.33 -14.45 -4.26
CA HIS A 224 -5.93 -15.25 -3.11
C HIS A 224 -6.54 -14.73 -1.80
N MET A 225 -6.56 -13.40 -1.58
CA MET A 225 -7.22 -12.80 -0.42
C MET A 225 -8.72 -13.13 -0.34
N ARG A 226 -9.43 -13.17 -1.48
CA ARG A 226 -10.83 -13.63 -1.54
C ARG A 226 -10.99 -15.10 -1.12
N ARG A 227 -10.03 -15.97 -1.47
CA ARG A 227 -10.06 -17.37 -1.02
C ARG A 227 -9.77 -17.49 0.47
N LEU A 228 -8.84 -16.70 1.01
CA LEU A 228 -8.53 -16.71 2.44
C LEU A 228 -9.71 -16.21 3.27
N GLU A 229 -10.42 -15.17 2.82
CA GLU A 229 -11.66 -14.69 3.45
C GLU A 229 -12.70 -15.83 3.54
N ARG A 230 -13.02 -16.48 2.42
CA ARG A 230 -13.97 -17.62 2.39
C ARG A 230 -13.53 -18.75 3.32
N THR A 231 -12.24 -19.09 3.29
CA THR A 231 -11.67 -20.14 4.15
C THR A 231 -11.76 -19.77 5.64
N SER A 232 -11.49 -18.51 5.99
CA SER A 232 -11.63 -17.98 7.36
C SER A 232 -13.08 -18.09 7.83
N HIS A 233 -14.04 -17.72 6.97
CA HIS A 233 -15.46 -17.85 7.27
C HIS A 233 -15.88 -19.32 7.53
N ASP A 234 -15.46 -20.26 6.68
CA ASP A 234 -15.78 -21.68 6.86
C ASP A 234 -15.18 -22.27 8.14
N ARG A 235 -13.94 -21.87 8.48
CA ARG A 235 -13.30 -22.27 9.75
C ARG A 235 -13.98 -21.65 10.94
N HIS A 236 -14.38 -20.38 10.84
CA HIS A 236 -15.12 -19.69 11.89
C HIS A 236 -16.45 -20.40 12.19
N LEU A 237 -17.23 -20.75 11.16
CA LEU A 237 -18.47 -21.53 11.33
C LEU A 237 -18.24 -22.86 12.05
N LYS A 238 -17.17 -23.59 11.73
CA LYS A 238 -16.81 -24.83 12.44
C LYS A 238 -16.51 -24.58 13.91
N ARG A 239 -15.84 -23.46 14.24
CA ARG A 239 -15.58 -23.08 15.65
C ARG A 239 -16.88 -22.79 16.39
N LEU A 240 -17.83 -22.09 15.76
CA LEU A 240 -19.16 -21.84 16.33
C LEU A 240 -19.93 -23.15 16.55
N GLN A 241 -19.91 -24.08 15.58
CA GLN A 241 -20.55 -25.39 15.70
C GLN A 241 -19.97 -26.24 16.84
N SER A 242 -18.66 -26.10 17.11
CA SER A 242 -18.00 -26.78 18.23
C SER A 242 -18.25 -26.13 19.60
N GLY A 243 -19.01 -25.02 19.66
CA GLY A 243 -19.32 -24.32 20.90
C GLY A 243 -18.14 -23.58 21.52
N MET A 244 -17.12 -23.20 20.73
CA MET A 244 -15.93 -22.52 21.22
C MET A 244 -16.28 -21.11 21.75
N PRO A 245 -16.22 -20.84 23.08
CA PRO A 245 -16.73 -19.61 23.66
C PRO A 245 -16.08 -18.35 23.10
N GLN A 246 -14.73 -18.35 22.98
CA GLN A 246 -14.01 -17.20 22.43
C GLN A 246 -14.46 -16.85 21.01
N SER A 247 -14.77 -17.85 20.19
CA SER A 247 -15.19 -17.60 18.81
C SER A 247 -16.63 -17.10 18.73
N ILE A 248 -17.49 -17.50 19.67
CA ILE A 248 -18.87 -16.99 19.78
C ILE A 248 -18.83 -15.52 20.21
N ASP A 249 -18.09 -15.21 21.27
CA ASP A 249 -18.04 -13.86 21.83
C ASP A 249 -17.42 -12.83 20.87
N THR A 250 -16.46 -13.25 20.04
CA THR A 250 -15.79 -12.38 19.06
C THR A 250 -16.28 -12.55 17.63
N SER A 251 -17.42 -13.21 17.38
CA SER A 251 -17.88 -13.59 16.04
C SER A 251 -17.95 -12.41 15.08
N ASP A 252 -18.71 -11.37 15.45
CA ASP A 252 -18.93 -10.20 14.61
C ASP A 252 -17.61 -9.45 14.34
N ILE A 253 -16.81 -9.25 15.40
CA ILE A 253 -15.49 -8.60 15.32
C ILE A 253 -14.55 -9.35 14.36
N HIS A 254 -14.51 -10.69 14.45
CA HIS A 254 -13.65 -11.52 13.58
C HIS A 254 -14.05 -11.39 12.11
N LEU A 255 -15.33 -11.55 11.82
CA LEU A 255 -15.84 -11.51 10.45
C LEU A 255 -15.68 -10.12 9.82
N GLU A 256 -15.91 -9.06 10.60
CA GLU A 256 -15.74 -7.70 10.12
C GLU A 256 -14.27 -7.33 9.90
N ALA A 257 -13.36 -7.74 10.80
CA ALA A 257 -11.92 -7.54 10.61
C ALA A 257 -11.39 -8.25 9.36
N VAL A 258 -11.83 -9.50 9.11
CA VAL A 258 -11.48 -10.26 7.89
C VAL A 258 -11.94 -9.50 6.63
N ARG A 259 -13.18 -8.98 6.64
CA ARG A 259 -13.74 -8.23 5.51
C ARG A 259 -12.96 -6.93 5.27
N ALA A 260 -12.68 -6.17 6.32
CA ALA A 260 -11.91 -4.93 6.27
C ALA A 260 -10.51 -5.15 5.65
N LEU A 261 -9.78 -6.18 6.10
CA LEU A 261 -8.48 -6.54 5.54
C LEU A 261 -8.55 -6.90 4.04
N LYS A 262 -9.57 -7.67 3.63
CA LYS A 262 -9.80 -8.00 2.21
C LYS A 262 -10.13 -6.76 1.37
N GLU A 263 -10.86 -5.80 1.94
CA GLU A 263 -11.24 -4.56 1.27
C GLU A 263 -10.04 -3.64 1.07
N ILE A 264 -9.23 -3.42 2.10
CA ILE A 264 -7.96 -2.67 1.99
C ILE A 264 -7.08 -3.27 0.88
N ASN A 265 -6.89 -4.59 0.88
CA ASN A 265 -6.13 -5.26 -0.18
C ASN A 265 -6.71 -5.02 -1.57
N SER A 266 -8.04 -5.02 -1.69
CA SER A 266 -8.71 -4.81 -2.98
C SER A 266 -8.55 -3.39 -3.50
N LEU A 267 -8.50 -2.40 -2.60
CA LEU A 267 -8.19 -1.00 -2.90
C LEU A 267 -6.73 -0.85 -3.34
N MET A 268 -5.78 -1.47 -2.64
CA MET A 268 -4.36 -1.40 -2.99
C MET A 268 -4.07 -2.05 -4.34
N ALA A 269 -4.63 -3.24 -4.60
CA ALA A 269 -4.47 -3.95 -5.86
C ALA A 269 -5.11 -3.22 -7.07
N SER A 270 -5.89 -2.15 -6.84
CA SER A 270 -6.53 -1.41 -7.93
C SER A 270 -5.53 -0.68 -8.84
N VAL A 271 -4.38 -0.30 -8.31
CA VAL A 271 -3.30 0.40 -9.03
C VAL A 271 -2.77 -0.42 -10.22
N ALA A 272 -2.93 -1.74 -10.17
CA ALA A 272 -2.50 -2.64 -11.23
C ALA A 272 -3.40 -2.57 -12.49
N TYR A 273 -4.69 -2.22 -12.34
CA TYR A 273 -5.65 -2.36 -13.44
C TYR A 273 -5.35 -1.47 -14.65
N PRO A 274 -5.11 -0.15 -14.50
CA PRO A 274 -4.83 0.70 -15.65
C PRO A 274 -3.62 0.21 -16.44
N LEU A 275 -2.56 -0.20 -15.74
CA LEU A 275 -1.32 -0.71 -16.32
C LEU A 275 -1.55 -2.02 -17.08
N LEU A 276 -2.29 -2.97 -16.51
CA LEU A 276 -2.58 -4.26 -17.14
C LEU A 276 -3.59 -4.16 -18.29
N THR A 277 -4.49 -3.17 -18.26
CA THR A 277 -5.37 -2.86 -19.40
C THR A 277 -4.55 -2.30 -20.56
N GLN A 278 -3.61 -1.39 -20.29
CA GLN A 278 -2.72 -0.82 -21.31
C GLN A 278 -1.78 -1.87 -21.92
N SER A 279 -1.31 -2.86 -21.15
CA SER A 279 -0.49 -3.96 -21.67
C SER A 279 -1.29 -5.04 -22.43
N GLY A 280 -2.63 -5.00 -22.38
CA GLY A 280 -3.50 -6.02 -22.96
C GLY A 280 -3.63 -7.30 -22.14
N ASP A 281 -3.08 -7.35 -20.92
CA ASP A 281 -3.19 -8.50 -20.01
C ASP A 281 -4.60 -8.65 -19.42
N LEU A 282 -5.40 -7.56 -19.43
CA LEU A 282 -6.79 -7.57 -19.01
C LEU A 282 -7.71 -7.13 -20.16
N LEU A 283 -8.70 -7.96 -20.46
CA LEU A 283 -9.80 -7.60 -21.35
C LEU A 283 -10.74 -6.64 -20.60
N GLU A 284 -11.14 -5.54 -21.25
CA GLU A 284 -12.02 -4.48 -20.69
C GLU A 284 -13.38 -5.00 -20.17
N SER A 285 -13.76 -6.23 -20.50
CA SER A 285 -14.94 -6.89 -19.92
C SER A 285 -14.81 -8.42 -19.95
N ARG A 286 -15.02 -9.06 -18.79
CA ARG A 286 -15.19 -10.53 -18.67
C ARG A 286 -16.53 -11.03 -19.26
N LEU A 287 -17.35 -10.17 -19.89
CA LEU A 287 -18.69 -10.50 -20.40
C LEU A 287 -18.84 -10.49 -21.93
N ALA A 288 -17.76 -10.45 -22.72
CA ALA A 288 -17.87 -10.43 -24.19
C ALA A 288 -17.66 -11.78 -24.91
N ARG A 289 -17.41 -12.89 -24.20
CA ARG A 289 -17.13 -14.22 -24.82
C ARG A 289 -18.01 -15.37 -24.31
N GLY A 290 -19.17 -15.08 -23.72
CA GLY A 290 -20.08 -16.10 -23.19
C GLY A 290 -21.37 -16.34 -23.99
N ALA A 291 -21.66 -15.55 -25.03
CA ALA A 291 -22.97 -15.58 -25.71
C ALA A 291 -22.91 -15.66 -27.25
N ALA A 292 -21.71 -15.78 -27.85
CA ALA A 292 -21.54 -15.70 -29.31
C ALA A 292 -20.97 -16.97 -29.97
N GLU A 293 -21.02 -18.14 -29.30
CA GLU A 293 -20.66 -19.44 -29.89
C GLU A 293 -21.87 -20.39 -29.97
N GLY A 294 -23.02 -19.87 -30.37
CA GLY A 294 -24.25 -20.64 -30.45
C GLY A 294 -25.20 -20.19 -31.54
N ARG A 295 -24.71 -20.08 -32.79
CA ARG A 295 -25.51 -20.23 -34.02
C ARG A 295 -24.61 -20.17 -35.25
N ALA A 296 -24.32 -21.34 -35.81
CA ALA A 296 -23.85 -21.48 -37.18
C ALA A 296 -24.94 -21.00 -38.16
N PRO A 297 -24.59 -20.43 -39.32
CA PRO A 297 -25.57 -20.17 -40.37
C PRO A 297 -25.93 -21.49 -41.04
N ALA A 298 -27.20 -21.88 -40.95
CA ALA A 298 -27.76 -22.92 -41.81
C ALA A 298 -27.98 -22.33 -43.21
N LEU A 299 -27.40 -23.01 -44.19
CA LEU A 299 -27.59 -22.85 -45.62
C LEU A 299 -29.07 -23.01 -46.01
N ALA A 300 -29.60 -22.05 -46.78
CA ALA A 300 -30.47 -22.21 -47.96
C ALA A 300 -31.02 -20.83 -48.36
#